data_AF-A0A8S1HBZ8-F1
#
_entry.id   AF-A0A8S1HBZ8-F1
#
_cell.length_a   1.000
_cell.length_b   1.000
_cell.length_c   1.000
_cell.angle_alpha   90.00
_cell.angle_beta   90.00
_cell.angle_gamma   90.00
#
_symmetry.space_group_name_H-M   'P 1'
#
loop_
_entity.id
_entity.type
_entity.pdbx_description
1 polymer ?
#
loop_
_entity_poly.entity_id
_entity_poly.type
_entity_poly.pdbx_seq_one_letter_code
_entity_poly.pdbx_strand_id
1 'polypeptide(L)' 'MTVVVEIWIQAITSIDELTNDFEMDIYITETWLDPALNFQKMSPCKGNLSLNHQVLDRLWTPNSCFINSKVAQIHNSPFR' A
#
# COMPACT_ATOMS: atom_id res chain seq x y z
N MET A 1 8.04 8.21 14.08
CA MET A 1 7.20 8.22 12.86
C MET A 1 6.15 7.15 13.03
N THR A 2 4.87 7.50 12.89
CA THR A 2 3.76 6.57 13.08
C THR A 2 3.13 6.30 11.72
N VAL A 3 2.92 5.04 11.39
CA VAL A 3 2.24 4.59 10.17
C VAL A 3 0.93 3.96 10.59
N VAL A 4 -0.17 4.45 10.03
CA VAL A 4 -1.49 3.86 10.20
C VAL A 4 -1.74 2.93 9.04
N VAL A 5 -1.99 1.66 9.32
CA VAL A 5 -2.25 0.62 8.33
C VAL A 5 -3.71 0.20 8.43
N GLU A 6 -4.40 0.25 7.30
CA GLU A 6 -5.76 -0.26 7.14
C GLU A 6 -5.72 -1.44 6.16
N ILE A 7 -6.41 -2.53 6.52
CA ILE A 7 -6.53 -3.73 5.69
C ILE A 7 -8.02 -3.96 5.43
N TRP A 8 -8.37 -4.05 4.16
CA TRP A 8 -9.70 -4.44 3.71
C TRP A 8 -9.61 -5.79 3.00
N ILE A 9 -10.27 -6.81 3.57
CA ILE A 9 -10.30 -8.16 3.01
C ILE A 9 -11.38 -8.22 1.95
N GLN A 10 -10.96 -8.45 0.69
CA GLN A 10 -11.88 -8.62 -0.41
C GLN A 10 -12.44 -10.04 -0.42
N ALA A 11 -11.56 -11.04 -0.34
CA ALA A 11 -11.94 -12.45 -0.34
C ALA A 11 -10.86 -13.33 0.30
N ILE A 12 -11.28 -14.47 0.84
CA ILE A 12 -10.41 -15.63 1.09
C ILE A 12 -10.72 -16.60 -0.04
N THR A 13 -9.76 -16.83 -0.93
CA THR A 13 -10.00 -17.49 -2.23
C THR A 13 -9.85 -18.99 -2.15
N SER A 14 -8.92 -19.50 -1.34
CA SER A 14 -8.71 -20.94 -1.13
C SER A 14 -8.17 -21.22 0.27
N ILE A 15 -8.43 -22.43 0.78
CA ILE A 15 -7.90 -22.95 2.04
C ILE A 15 -7.40 -24.37 1.77
N ASP A 16 -6.15 -24.65 2.12
CA ASP A 16 -5.54 -25.97 1.99
C ASP A 16 -5.17 -26.52 3.39
N GLU A 17 -5.89 -27.56 3.79
CA GLU A 17 -5.72 -28.22 5.09
C GLU A 17 -4.47 -29.12 5.14
N LEU A 18 -4.00 -29.62 4.00
CA LEU A 18 -2.82 -30.48 3.94
C LEU A 18 -1.54 -29.65 4.15
N THR A 19 -1.48 -28.46 3.55
CA THR A 19 -0.35 -27.52 3.68
C THR A 19 -0.52 -26.52 4.83
N ASN A 20 -1.71 -26.47 5.44
CA ASN A 20 -2.12 -25.52 6.47
C ASN A 20 -1.90 -24.06 6.04
N ASP A 21 -2.36 -23.71 4.83
CA ASP A 21 -2.33 -22.35 4.32
C ASP A 21 -3.64 -21.94 3.66
N PHE A 22 -3.73 -20.66 3.32
CA PHE A 22 -4.86 -20.06 2.63
C PHE A 22 -4.38 -18.95 1.71
N GLU A 23 -5.19 -18.65 0.71
CA GLU A 23 -5.00 -17.56 -0.22
C GLU A 23 -6.05 -16.47 0.03
N MET A 24 -5.67 -15.21 -0.06
CA MET A 24 -6.57 -14.08 0.19
C MET A 24 -6.23 -12.89 -0.72
N ASP A 25 -7.28 -12.18 -1.12
CA ASP A 25 -7.20 -10.92 -1.83
C ASP A 25 -7.50 -9.78 -0.86
N ILE A 26 -6.60 -8.80 -0.79
CA ILE A 26 -6.71 -7.66 0.13
C ILE A 26 -6.36 -6.34 -0.53
N TYR A 27 -6.97 -5.29 -0.02
CA TYR A 27 -6.50 -3.92 -0.19
C TYR A 27 -5.81 -3.47 1.09
N ILE A 28 -4.62 -2.89 0.93
CA ILE A 28 -3.83 -2.35 2.03
C ILE A 28 -3.67 -0.86 1.78
N THR A 29 -4.00 -0.05 2.79
CA THR A 29 -3.79 1.39 2.76
C THR A 29 -2.87 1.78 3.90
N GLU A 30 -1.81 2.50 3.59
CA GLU A 30 -0.84 3.00 4.56
C GLU A 30 -0.87 4.53 4.56
N THR A 31 -1.01 5.13 5.73
CA THR A 31 -1.00 6.58 5.92
C THR A 31 0.09 6.97 6.90
N TRP A 32 0.97 7.86 6.46
CA TRP A 32 2.03 8.44 7.29
C TRP A 32 2.15 9.95 7.02
N LEU A 33 2.71 10.69 7.98
CA LEU A 33 3.03 12.10 7.83
C LEU A 33 4.52 12.26 7.56
N ASP A 34 4.88 12.72 6.36
CA ASP A 34 6.24 13.10 6.00
C ASP A 34 6.37 14.64 5.92
N PRO A 35 7.03 15.30 6.90
CA PRO A 35 7.25 16.74 6.87
C PRO A 35 8.07 17.24 5.68
N ALA A 36 8.90 16.39 5.05
CA ALA A 36 9.71 16.76 3.89
C ALA A 36 8.86 17.00 2.63
N LEU A 37 7.64 16.47 2.59
CA LEU A 37 6.69 16.66 1.49
C LEU A 37 5.80 17.90 1.67
N ASN A 38 6.08 18.76 2.64
CA ASN A 38 5.30 19.99 2.82
C ASN A 38 5.56 20.99 1.69
N PHE A 39 4.51 21.29 0.91
CA PHE A 39 4.55 22.20 -0.24
C PHE A 39 3.79 23.52 -0.02
N GLN A 40 3.33 23.83 1.21
CA GLN A 40 2.53 25.04 1.48
C GLN A 40 3.25 26.34 1.10
N LYS A 41 4.58 26.38 1.22
CA LYS A 41 5.40 27.55 0.88
C LYS A 41 5.51 27.81 -0.63
N MET A 42 5.01 26.90 -1.47
CA MET A 42 5.07 27.01 -2.93
C MET A 42 3.82 27.67 -3.54
N SER A 43 2.97 28.31 -2.72
CA SER A 43 1.67 28.88 -3.14
C SER A 43 0.82 27.90 -3.97
N PRO A 44 0.51 26.70 -3.43
CA PRO A 44 -0.16 25.67 -4.21
C PRO A 44 -1.60 26.04 -4.56
N CYS A 45 -2.03 25.65 -5.75
CA CYS A 45 -3.42 25.82 -6.20
C CYS A 45 -4.40 24.79 -5.59
N LYS A 46 -3.90 23.72 -4.95
CA LYS A 46 -4.68 22.65 -4.31
C LYS A 46 -4.10 22.31 -2.94
N GLY A 47 -4.97 21.98 -1.99
CA GLY A 47 -4.56 21.51 -0.66
C GLY A 47 -4.12 20.04 -0.62
N ASN A 48 -4.66 19.22 -1.53
CA ASN A 48 -4.32 17.80 -1.66
C ASN A 48 -3.83 17.49 -3.08
N LEU A 49 -2.91 16.53 -3.17
CA LEU A 49 -2.37 16.04 -4.43
C LEU A 49 -2.70 14.55 -4.56
N SER A 50 -3.30 14.19 -5.70
CA SER A 50 -3.43 12.79 -6.12
C SER A 50 -2.35 12.53 -7.17
N LEU A 51 -1.46 11.60 -6.88
CA LEU A 51 -0.29 11.31 -7.70
C LEU A 51 -0.43 9.94 -8.36
N ASN A 52 0.16 9.79 -9.54
CA ASN A 52 0.34 8.49 -10.19
C ASN A 52 1.45 7.70 -9.46
N HIS A 53 1.35 6.37 -9.47
CA HIS A 53 2.37 5.41 -9.06
C HIS A 53 3.81 5.76 -9.49
N GLN A 54 4.03 6.37 -10.65
CA GLN A 54 5.38 6.80 -11.08
C GLN A 54 6.10 7.72 -10.09
N VAL A 55 5.36 8.49 -9.29
CA VAL A 55 5.94 9.38 -8.27
C VAL A 55 6.23 8.61 -6.98
N LEU A 56 5.48 7.53 -6.71
CA LEU A 56 5.63 6.71 -5.51
C LEU A 56 7.04 6.14 -5.39
N ASP A 57 7.65 5.71 -6.51
CA ASP A 57 9.02 5.17 -6.57
C ASP A 57 10.10 6.18 -6.13
N ARG A 58 9.77 7.48 -6.08
CA ARG A 58 10.69 8.55 -5.66
C ARG A 58 10.47 9.00 -4.22
N LEU A 59 9.40 8.53 -3.58
CA LEU A 59 9.04 8.89 -2.22
C LEU A 59 9.55 7.81 -1.27
N TRP A 60 9.87 8.22 -0.04
CA TRP A 60 10.05 7.25 1.03
C TRP A 60 8.69 6.62 1.37
N THR A 61 8.67 5.29 1.43
CA THR A 61 7.52 4.50 1.87
C THR A 61 7.94 3.59 3.03
N PRO A 62 7.01 3.23 3.93
CA PRO A 62 7.29 2.24 4.96
C PRO A 62 7.61 0.88 4.32
N ASN A 63 8.62 0.20 4.88
CA ASN A 63 8.99 -1.15 4.44
C ASN A 63 8.17 -2.20 5.19
N SER A 64 6.91 -2.37 4.78
CA SER A 64 5.98 -3.32 5.37
C SER A 64 6.13 -4.71 4.76
N CYS A 65 6.02 -5.76 5.59
CA CYS A 65 6.10 -7.14 5.14
C CYS A 65 5.07 -8.04 5.84
N PHE A 66 4.63 -9.09 5.13
CA PHE A 66 3.81 -10.16 5.69
C PHE A 66 4.70 -11.31 6.17
N ILE A 67 4.96 -11.37 7.48
CA ILE A 67 5.91 -12.32 8.06
C ILE A 67 5.55 -13.79 7.75
N ASN A 68 4.25 -14.09 7.69
CA ASN A 68 3.75 -15.46 7.47
C ASN A 68 3.36 -15.75 6.02
N SER A 69 3.59 -14.82 5.07
CA SER A 69 3.27 -15.10 3.67
C SER A 69 4.24 -16.12 3.08
N LYS A 70 3.71 -17.21 2.52
CA LYS A 70 4.51 -18.13 1.69
C LYS A 70 4.82 -17.49 0.33
N VAL A 71 3.83 -16.84 -0.27
CA VAL A 71 3.92 -16.08 -1.53
C VAL A 71 3.03 -14.85 -1.42
N ALA A 72 3.44 -13.73 -2.02
CA ALA A 72 2.64 -12.52 -2.14
C ALA A 72 2.82 -11.93 -3.54
N GLN A 73 1.75 -11.41 -4.13
CA GLN A 73 1.77 -10.76 -5.44
C GLN A 73 1.04 -9.42 -5.36
N ILE A 74 1.64 -8.39 -5.96
CA ILE A 74 1.01 -7.07 -6.10
C ILE A 74 0.34 -7.03 -7.47
N HIS A 75 -0.97 -6.82 -7.49
CA HIS A 75 -1.71 -6.63 -8.72
C HIS A 75 -1.27 -5.33 -9.41
N ASN A 76 -1.00 -5.41 -10.71
CA ASN A 76 -0.69 -4.25 -11.53
C ASN A 76 -1.93 -3.85 -12.33
N SER A 77 -2.14 -2.53 -12.50
CA SER A 77 -3.16 -2.04 -13.42
C SER A 77 -2.84 -2.52 -14.84
N PRO A 78 -3.82 -3.08 -15.57
CA PRO A 78 -3.61 -3.55 -16.94
C PRO A 78 -3.34 -2.42 -17.95
N PHE A 79 -3.58 -1.16 -17.57
CA PHE A 79 -3.46 0.02 -18.45
C PHE A 79 -2.12 0.77 -18.30
N ARG A 80 -1.01 0.04 -18.21
CA ARG A 80 0.34 0.64 -18.20
C ARG A 80 0.70 1.29 -19.53
#